data_AF-A0A401STB7-F1
#
_entry.id   AF-A0A401STB7-F1
#
_cell.length_a   1.000
_cell.length_b   1.000
_cell.length_c   1.000
_cell.angle_alpha   90.00
_cell.angle_beta   90.00
_cell.angle_gamma   90.00
#
_symmetry.space_group_name_H-M   'P 1'
#
loop_
_entity.id
_entity.type
_entity.pdbx_description
1 polymer ?
#
loop_
_entity_poly.entity_id
_entity_poly.type
_entity_poly.pdbx_seq_one_letter_code
_entity_poly.pdbx_strand_id
1 'polypeptide(L)'
;MEIGKHGIDGISPQSVTEIFKAADLQIEMVQTSAKKPDPNQLVFGTSFSDHMLMIHWTAARGWERPQIKPLQNLSLHPAVSALHYSVEVR
;
A
#
# COMPACT_ATOMS: atom_id res chain seq x y z
N MET A 1 -2.11 11.38 50.39
CA MET A 1 -0.86 11.59 49.63
C MET A 1 -1.18 11.26 48.19
N GLU A 2 -1.38 12.30 47.40
CA GLU A 2 -1.75 12.23 46.00
C GLU A 2 -0.49 11.91 45.19
N ILE A 3 -0.55 10.88 44.33
CA ILE A 3 0.31 10.79 43.16
C ILE A 3 -0.55 10.34 41.98
N GLY A 4 -0.83 11.29 41.10
CA GLY A 4 -1.52 11.05 39.84
C GLY A 4 -0.73 10.06 38.98
N LYS A 5 -1.44 9.10 38.38
CA LYS A 5 -0.95 8.33 37.25
C LYS A 5 -1.73 8.76 36.02
N HIS A 6 -1.02 9.55 35.22
CA HIS A 6 -1.34 9.96 33.86
C HIS A 6 -1.93 8.77 33.07
N GLY A 7 -3.12 8.96 32.50
CA GLY A 7 -3.76 7.98 31.63
C GLY A 7 -2.93 7.77 30.38
N ILE A 8 -2.44 6.54 30.19
CA ILE A 8 -2.01 6.05 28.88
C ILE A 8 -3.24 5.45 28.19
N ASP A 9 -4.09 6.32 27.67
CA ASP A 9 -5.20 5.90 26.84
C ASP A 9 -4.67 5.30 25.53
N GLY A 10 -5.05 4.06 25.25
CA GLY A 10 -5.57 3.75 23.90
C GLY A 10 -4.63 3.19 22.84
N ILE A 11 -3.68 2.30 23.17
CA ILE A 11 -3.16 1.36 22.16
C ILE A 11 -3.40 -0.05 22.65
N SER A 12 -4.60 -0.57 22.38
CA SER A 12 -4.79 -2.01 22.33
C SER A 12 -3.86 -2.55 21.25
N PRO A 13 -3.01 -3.56 21.54
CA PRO A 13 -2.21 -4.19 20.50
C PRO A 13 -3.19 -4.81 19.51
N GLN A 14 -3.36 -4.17 18.36
CA GLN A 14 -4.06 -4.79 17.25
C GLN A 14 -3.34 -6.09 16.96
N SER A 15 -4.09 -7.19 16.96
CA SER A 15 -3.57 -8.51 16.62
C SER A 15 -2.83 -8.39 15.28
N VAL A 16 -1.52 -8.63 15.28
CA VAL A 16 -0.64 -8.52 14.09
C VAL A 16 -1.06 -9.51 12.98
N THR A 17 -2.04 -10.36 13.26
CA THR A 17 -2.63 -11.35 12.35
C THR A 17 -3.83 -10.82 11.56
N GLU A 18 -4.31 -9.59 11.81
CA GLU A 18 -5.44 -9.04 11.05
C GLU A 18 -5.04 -8.67 9.61
N ILE A 19 -5.87 -9.07 8.65
CA ILE A 19 -5.72 -8.75 7.23
C ILE A 19 -6.40 -7.40 6.91
N PHE A 20 -5.88 -6.67 5.91
CA PHE A 20 -6.57 -5.50 5.39
C PHE A 20 -7.98 -5.85 4.88
N LYS A 21 -8.91 -4.90 4.98
CA LYS A 21 -10.29 -5.07 4.53
C LYS A 21 -10.58 -4.14 3.35
N ALA A 22 -11.30 -4.65 2.35
CA ALA A 22 -11.74 -3.85 1.21
C ALA A 22 -12.66 -2.68 1.63
N ALA A 23 -13.41 -2.83 2.72
CA ALA A 23 -14.25 -1.77 3.27
C ALA A 23 -13.46 -0.53 3.75
N ASP A 24 -12.16 -0.70 4.04
CA ASP A 24 -11.27 0.37 4.49
C ASP A 24 -10.52 1.06 3.33
N LEU A 25 -10.89 0.76 2.09
CA LEU A 25 -10.23 1.24 0.87
C LEU A 25 -10.29 2.77 0.74
N GLN A 26 -9.13 3.36 0.50
CA GLN A 26 -8.98 4.76 0.13
C GLN A 26 -8.74 4.87 -1.38
N ILE A 27 -9.40 5.82 -2.04
CA ILE A 27 -9.31 6.00 -3.49
C ILE A 27 -8.87 7.43 -3.80
N GLU A 28 -7.76 7.56 -4.53
CA GLU A 28 -7.28 8.80 -5.13
C GLU A 28 -7.46 8.71 -6.65
N MET A 29 -8.31 9.59 -7.20
CA MET A 29 -8.60 9.63 -8.64
C MET A 29 -7.56 10.45 -9.40
N VAL A 30 -7.20 10.01 -10.62
CA VAL A 30 -6.39 10.84 -11.52
C VAL A 30 -7.20 12.06 -11.96
N GLN A 31 -6.52 13.21 -12.11
CA GLN A 31 -7.14 14.43 -12.63
C GLN A 31 -7.29 14.37 -14.16
N THR A 32 -6.34 13.71 -14.83
CA THR A 32 -6.33 13.51 -16.29
C THR A 32 -5.96 12.07 -16.59
N SER A 33 -6.79 11.39 -17.38
CA SER A 33 -6.58 10.00 -17.80
C SER A 33 -5.75 9.96 -19.08
N ALA A 34 -4.84 8.98 -19.19
CA ALA A 34 -4.10 8.75 -20.42
C ALA A 34 -5.01 8.21 -21.53
N LYS A 35 -4.66 8.49 -22.79
CA LYS A 35 -5.38 7.91 -23.93
C LYS A 35 -5.22 6.39 -23.91
N LYS A 36 -6.34 5.68 -23.93
CA LYS A 36 -6.35 4.22 -24.04
C LYS A 36 -5.68 3.78 -25.35
N PRO A 37 -4.74 2.82 -25.32
CA PRO A 37 -4.09 2.30 -26.54
C PRO A 37 -5.09 1.58 -27.45
N ASP A 38 -4.74 1.45 -28.73
CA ASP A 38 -5.52 0.68 -29.70
C ASP A 38 -5.52 -0.81 -29.31
N PRO A 39 -6.68 -1.44 -29.09
CA PRO A 39 -6.78 -2.86 -28.76
C PRO A 39 -6.09 -3.81 -29.76
N ASN A 40 -5.98 -3.42 -31.04
CA ASN A 40 -5.35 -4.25 -32.08
C ASN A 40 -3.82 -4.15 -32.12
N GLN A 41 -3.22 -3.21 -31.37
CA GLN A 41 -1.77 -2.95 -31.36
C GLN A 41 -1.14 -3.20 -29.99
N LEU A 42 -1.83 -3.92 -29.11
CA LEU A 42 -1.34 -4.17 -27.75
C LEU A 42 -0.16 -5.14 -27.75
N VAL A 43 0.92 -4.71 -27.08
CA VAL A 43 2.04 -5.58 -26.70
C VAL A 43 1.90 -5.91 -25.22
N PHE A 44 2.09 -7.18 -24.86
CA PHE A 44 1.94 -7.63 -23.47
C PHE A 44 2.97 -6.95 -22.56
N GLY A 45 2.51 -6.42 -21.42
CA GLY A 45 3.37 -5.86 -20.36
C GLY A 45 3.92 -4.46 -20.60
N THR A 46 3.49 -3.75 -21.66
CA THR A 46 4.04 -2.43 -22.01
C THR A 46 3.07 -1.27 -21.77
N SER A 47 1.78 -1.55 -21.56
CA SER A 47 0.75 -0.55 -21.30
C SER A 47 0.08 -0.81 -19.96
N PHE A 48 -0.09 0.24 -19.16
CA PHE A 48 -0.65 0.19 -17.82
C PHE A 48 -1.85 1.15 -17.71
N SER A 49 -2.77 0.86 -16.78
CA SER A 49 -3.89 1.73 -16.45
C SER A 49 -3.48 2.94 -15.61
N ASP A 50 -4.37 3.91 -15.48
CA ASP A 50 -4.14 5.14 -14.71
C ASP A 50 -3.89 4.91 -13.21
N HIS A 51 -4.34 3.78 -12.67
CA HIS A 51 -4.28 3.48 -11.23
C HIS A 51 -3.54 2.19 -10.91
N MET A 52 -3.09 2.11 -9.66
CA MET A 52 -2.51 0.93 -9.01
C MET A 52 -3.10 0.72 -7.61
N LEU A 53 -3.13 -0.53 -7.14
CA LEU A 53 -3.43 -0.88 -5.75
C LEU A 53 -2.13 -0.94 -4.94
N MET A 54 -2.11 -0.30 -3.77
CA MET A 54 -0.98 -0.29 -2.84
C MET A 54 -1.47 -0.55 -1.42
N ILE A 55 -0.78 -1.43 -0.70
CA ILE A 55 -1.06 -1.75 0.70
C ILE A 55 0.28 -1.92 1.42
N HIS A 56 0.53 -1.10 2.42
CA HIS A 56 1.77 -1.18 3.19
C HIS A 56 1.64 -2.19 4.33
N TRP A 57 2.74 -2.84 4.69
CA TRP A 57 2.81 -3.71 5.85
C TRP A 57 4.09 -3.41 6.63
N THR A 58 3.97 -3.39 7.96
CA THR A 58 5.12 -3.32 8.87
C THR A 58 4.97 -4.33 9.98
N ALA A 59 6.09 -4.85 10.49
CA ALA A 59 6.07 -5.77 11.62
C ALA A 59 5.43 -5.15 12.89
N ALA A 60 5.51 -3.82 13.04
CA ALA A 60 4.99 -3.12 14.20
C ALA A 60 3.47 -2.84 14.12
N ARG A 61 2.93 -2.61 12.92
CA ARG A 61 1.52 -2.19 12.73
C ARG A 61 0.66 -3.17 11.94
N GLY A 62 1.25 -4.22 11.39
CA GLY A 62 0.55 -5.12 10.46
C GLY A 62 0.23 -4.42 9.14
N TRP A 63 -0.88 -4.85 8.52
CA TRP A 63 -1.38 -4.27 7.27
C TRP A 63 -2.01 -2.90 7.49
N GLU A 64 -1.67 -1.96 6.62
CA GLU A 64 -2.33 -0.65 6.56
C GLU A 64 -3.58 -0.68 5.67
N ARG A 65 -4.30 0.45 5.64
CA ARG A 65 -5.50 0.60 4.79
C ARG A 65 -5.11 0.45 3.31
N PRO A 66 -5.88 -0.31 2.50
CA PRO A 66 -5.60 -0.43 1.08
C PRO A 66 -5.86 0.90 0.37
N GLN A 67 -5.06 1.18 -0.67
CA GLN A 67 -5.13 2.41 -1.44
C GLN A 67 -5.18 2.12 -2.94
N ILE A 68 -6.21 2.60 -3.64
CA ILE A 68 -6.17 2.75 -5.10
C ILE A 68 -5.73 4.19 -5.38
N LYS A 69 -4.61 4.35 -6.09
CA LYS A 69 -3.98 5.64 -6.33
C LYS A 69 -3.40 5.74 -7.74
N PRO A 70 -3.08 6.95 -8.25
CA PRO A 70 -2.45 7.10 -9.55
C PRO A 70 -1.18 6.24 -9.68
N LEU A 71 -1.05 5.56 -10.82
CA LEU A 71 0.13 4.77 -11.15
C LEU A 71 1.38 5.66 -11.07
N GLN A 72 2.36 5.22 -10.30
CA GLN A 72 3.59 5.96 -10.06
C GLN A 72 4.75 5.03 -9.73
N ASN A 73 5.97 5.54 -9.82
CA ASN A 73 7.16 4.80 -9.41
C ASN A 73 7.12 4.50 -7.90
N LEU A 74 7.63 3.33 -7.53
CA LEU A 74 7.81 2.97 -6.13
C LEU A 74 9.02 3.72 -5.56
N SER A 75 8.81 4.43 -4.45
CA SER A 75 9.91 4.98 -3.65
C SER A 75 10.34 3.93 -2.64
N LEU A 76 11.51 3.32 -2.85
CA LEU A 76 12.03 2.24 -2.04
C LEU A 76 13.39 2.62 -1.45
N HIS A 77 13.67 2.15 -0.24
CA HIS A 77 15.01 2.25 0.34
C HIS A 77 15.99 1.40 -0.50
N PRO A 78 17.21 1.88 -0.81
CA PRO A 78 18.16 1.14 -1.65
C PRO A 78 18.54 -0.25 -1.12
N ALA A 79 18.42 -0.46 0.19
CA ALA A 79 18.68 -1.73 0.87
C ALA A 79 17.43 -2.63 1.03
N VAL A 80 16.34 -2.40 0.29
CA VAL A 80 15.14 -3.24 0.39
C VAL A 80 15.44 -4.68 -0.05
N SER A 81 15.00 -5.67 0.74
CA SER A 81 15.34 -7.08 0.53
C SER A 81 14.90 -7.64 -0.83
N ALA A 82 13.81 -7.11 -1.40
CA ALA A 82 13.35 -7.45 -2.75
C ALA A 82 14.44 -7.25 -3.81
N LEU A 83 15.28 -6.20 -3.69
CA LEU A 83 16.34 -5.90 -4.65
C LEU A 83 17.66 -6.66 -4.40
N HIS A 84 17.87 -7.17 -3.19
CA HIS A 84 19.14 -7.81 -2.80
C HIS A 84 19.05 -9.34 -2.76
N TYR A 85 17.89 -9.86 -2.37
CA TYR A 85 17.68 -11.28 -2.09
C TYR A 85 16.43 -11.83 -2.79
N SER A 86 15.87 -11.10 -3.76
CA SER A 86 14.64 -11.47 -4.48
C SER A 86 13.52 -11.93 -3.55
N VAL A 87 13.31 -11.18 -2.46
CA VAL A 87 12.14 -11.38 -1.58
C VAL A 87 10.90 -10.84 -2.29
N GLU A 88 10.44 -11.64 -3.25
CA GLU A 88 9.27 -11.44 -4.09
C GLU A 88 8.66 -12.82 -4.38
N VAL A 89 7.39 -12.84 -4.79
CA VAL A 89 6.68 -14.09 -5.07
C VAL A 89 6.82 -14.48 -6.54
N ARG A 90 6.92 -15.78 -6.81
CA ARG A 90 6.86 -16.35 -8.16
C ARG A 90 5.41 -16.53 -8.60
#